data_AF-A0A382R7L5-F1
#
_entry.id   AF-A0A382R7L5-F1
#
_cell.length_a   1.000
_cell.length_b   1.000
_cell.length_c   1.000
_cell.angle_alpha   90.00
_cell.angle_beta   90.00
_cell.angle_gamma   90.00
#
_symmetry.space_group_name_H-M   'P 1'
#
loop_
_entity.id
_entity.type
_entity.pdbx_description
1 polymer ?
#
loop_
_entity_poly.entity_id
_entity_poly.type
_entity_poly.pdbx_seq_one_letter_code
_entity_poly.pdbx_strand_id
1 'polypeptide(L)'
;MPTKKKRINIIPDNLPALTDPEQVCPSVFTANKLSEDPVKYGQVVQALGEGKPLTRIAKEYRIAPETVTAVMKREKDSIDAVQTMTAGLTSYASQACLMTIIDKLHKDEMPAGVLPICFGILRDKERADLGQATQTIEVRKTLSIEDVRVELEQMKREAIDVDVEDL
;
A
#
# COMPACT_ATOMS: atom_id res chain seq x y z
N MET A 1 -5.97 30.32 31.19
CA MET A 1 -6.26 30.73 29.79
C MET A 1 -5.27 30.05 28.84
N PRO A 2 -5.71 29.28 27.83
CA PRO A 2 -4.81 28.74 26.82
C PRO A 2 -4.43 29.84 25.81
N THR A 3 -3.15 30.14 25.67
CA THR A 3 -2.64 31.22 24.82
C THR A 3 -2.58 30.81 23.34
N LYS A 4 -3.07 31.68 22.44
CA LYS A 4 -3.12 31.49 20.98
C LYS A 4 -1.77 31.57 20.24
N LYS A 5 -0.63 31.57 20.95
CA LYS A 5 0.70 31.67 20.33
C LYS A 5 1.24 30.28 20.03
N LYS A 6 1.70 30.06 18.80
CA LYS A 6 2.32 28.80 18.36
C LYS A 6 3.56 28.54 19.23
N ARG A 7 3.65 27.38 19.88
CA ARG A 7 4.84 26.97 20.64
C ARG A 7 6.01 26.82 19.65
N ILE A 8 7.10 27.52 19.90
CA ILE A 8 8.37 27.35 19.21
C ILE A 8 9.23 26.49 20.13
N ASN A 9 9.50 25.24 19.72
CA ASN A 9 10.48 24.41 20.42
C ASN A 9 11.86 24.85 19.94
N ILE A 10 12.58 25.57 20.80
CA ILE A 10 13.99 25.87 20.60
C ILE A 10 14.75 24.69 21.19
N ILE A 11 15.29 23.83 20.34
CA ILE A 11 16.20 22.76 20.75
C ILE A 11 17.61 23.35 20.70
N PRO A 12 18.32 23.51 21.83
CA PRO A 12 19.68 24.03 21.83
C PRO A 12 20.63 22.98 21.23
N ASP A 13 21.37 23.32 20.18
CA ASP A 13 22.32 22.42 19.49
C ASP A 13 23.55 22.01 20.32
N ASN A 14 23.70 22.57 21.52
CA ASN A 14 24.89 22.48 22.36
C ASN A 14 24.69 21.69 23.66
N LEU A 15 23.57 20.97 23.82
CA LEU A 15 23.37 20.06 24.95
C LEU A 15 23.76 18.62 24.54
N PRO A 16 24.75 18.00 25.20
CA PRO A 16 25.01 16.58 25.00
C PRO A 16 23.79 15.78 25.44
N ALA A 17 23.42 14.77 24.65
CA ALA A 17 22.31 13.89 24.97
C ALA A 17 22.56 13.21 26.34
N LEU A 18 21.73 13.55 27.33
CA LEU A 18 21.79 13.03 28.70
C LEU A 18 21.35 11.56 28.83
N THR A 19 21.32 10.82 27.72
CA THR A 19 20.85 9.44 27.67
C THR A 19 21.97 8.54 27.20
N ASP A 20 22.51 7.75 28.12
CA ASP A 20 23.34 6.60 27.77
C ASP A 20 22.48 5.54 27.09
N PRO A 21 22.88 5.02 25.91
CA PRO A 21 22.17 3.94 25.22
C PRO A 21 21.97 2.68 26.10
N GLU A 22 22.83 2.50 27.11
CA GLU A 22 22.78 1.39 28.06
C GLU A 22 21.69 1.54 29.14
N GLN A 23 21.20 2.76 29.39
CA GLN A 23 20.11 3.03 30.34
C GLN A 23 18.72 2.95 29.71
N VAL A 24 18.64 2.88 28.38
CA VAL A 24 17.40 2.59 27.68
C VAL A 24 17.25 1.08 27.60
N CYS A 25 16.65 0.47 28.63
CA CYS A 25 16.07 -0.85 28.45
C CYS A 25 14.98 -0.72 27.36
N PRO A 26 15.11 -1.36 26.18
CA PRO A 26 13.96 -1.53 25.33
C PRO A 26 12.87 -2.22 26.17
N SER A 27 11.60 -1.95 25.89
CA SER A 27 10.47 -2.59 26.58
C SER A 27 10.34 -4.07 26.19
N VAL A 28 11.40 -4.86 26.43
CA VAL A 28 11.45 -6.32 26.26
C VAL A 28 10.34 -6.99 27.08
N PHE A 29 9.91 -6.33 28.16
CA PHE A 29 8.86 -6.80 29.05
C PHE A 29 7.50 -6.99 28.37
N THR A 30 7.15 -6.19 27.35
CA THR A 30 5.88 -6.32 26.63
C THR A 30 5.91 -7.38 25.53
N ALA A 31 7.08 -7.58 24.90
CA ALA A 31 7.25 -8.65 23.90
C ALA A 31 7.20 -10.05 24.52
N ASN A 32 7.72 -10.20 25.75
CA ASN A 32 7.66 -11.46 26.48
C ASN A 32 6.24 -11.78 27.00
N LYS A 33 5.44 -10.76 27.32
CA LYS A 33 4.02 -10.94 27.63
C LYS A 33 3.19 -11.31 26.39
N LEU A 34 3.56 -10.83 25.21
CA LEU A 34 2.88 -11.21 23.97
C LEU A 34 3.13 -12.68 23.62
N SER A 35 4.31 -13.23 23.94
CA SER A 35 4.57 -14.67 23.75
C SER A 35 3.78 -15.58 24.68
N GLU A 36 3.16 -15.05 25.74
CA GLU A 36 2.22 -15.80 26.59
C GLU A 36 0.86 -16.02 25.90
N ASP A 37 0.53 -15.22 24.88
CA ASP A 37 -0.64 -15.37 24.01
C ASP A 37 -0.20 -15.87 22.61
N PRO A 38 -0.06 -17.19 22.42
CA PRO A 38 0.50 -17.76 21.20
C PRO A 38 -0.37 -17.49 19.96
N VAL A 39 -1.68 -17.30 20.12
CA VAL A 39 -2.60 -17.04 19.00
C VAL A 39 -2.35 -15.64 18.46
N LYS A 40 -2.32 -14.65 19.36
CA LYS A 40 -2.08 -13.25 18.99
C LYS A 40 -0.66 -13.04 18.46
N TYR A 41 0.32 -13.74 19.04
CA TYR A 41 1.69 -13.72 18.54
C TYR A 41 1.78 -14.26 17.10
N GLY A 42 1.17 -15.41 16.82
CA GLY A 42 1.14 -16.00 15.47
C GLY A 42 0.49 -15.08 14.43
N GLN A 43 -0.62 -14.43 14.80
CA GLN A 43 -1.29 -13.45 13.93
C GLN A 43 -0.40 -12.24 13.59
N VAL A 44 0.40 -11.76 14.55
CA VAL A 44 1.36 -10.66 14.33
C VAL A 44 2.49 -11.10 13.41
N VAL A 45 3.05 -12.31 13.61
CA VAL A 45 4.10 -12.87 12.73
C VAL A 45 3.57 -13.05 11.31
N GLN A 46 2.36 -13.59 11.16
CA GLN A 46 1.72 -13.74 9.86
C GLN A 46 1.49 -12.37 9.19
N ALA A 47 0.96 -11.38 9.93
CA ALA A 47 0.74 -10.03 9.41
C ALA A 47 2.05 -9.35 8.95
N LEU A 48 3.18 -9.64 9.63
CA LEU A 48 4.51 -9.20 9.21
C LEU A 48 4.98 -9.93 7.94
N GLY A 49 4.72 -11.24 7.82
CA GLY A 49 4.97 -12.03 6.61
C GLY A 49 4.18 -11.55 5.39
N GLU A 50 2.92 -11.13 5.59
CA GLU A 50 2.07 -10.51 4.56
C GLU A 50 2.53 -9.10 4.14
N GLY A 51 3.50 -8.51 4.85
CA GLY A 51 4.00 -7.16 4.56
C GLY A 51 3.10 -6.03 5.05
N LYS A 52 2.20 -6.27 6.03
CA LYS A 52 1.38 -5.19 6.60
C LYS A 52 2.27 -4.18 7.33
N PRO A 53 1.98 -2.86 7.23
CA PRO A 53 2.81 -1.84 7.86
C PRO A 53 2.75 -1.94 9.39
N LEU A 54 3.89 -1.76 10.05
CA LEU A 54 4.06 -1.89 11.50
C LEU A 54 3.04 -1.07 12.30
N THR A 55 2.73 0.14 11.84
CA THR A 55 1.76 1.05 12.48
C THR A 55 0.34 0.54 12.43
N ARG A 56 -0.02 -0.24 11.40
CA ARG A 56 -1.34 -0.86 11.26
C ARG A 56 -1.47 -2.09 12.15
N ILE A 57 -0.44 -2.94 12.18
CA ILE A 57 -0.36 -4.10 13.07
C ILE A 57 -0.47 -3.67 14.55
N ALA A 58 0.29 -2.64 14.93
CA ALA A 58 0.26 -2.10 16.30
C ALA A 58 -1.15 -1.63 16.72
N LYS A 59 -1.89 -0.97 15.82
CA LYS A 59 -3.26 -0.52 16.06
C LYS A 59 -4.26 -1.66 16.11
N GLU A 60 -4.18 -2.58 15.14
CA GLU A 60 -5.10 -3.72 14.98
C GLU A 60 -5.05 -4.65 16.19
N TYR A 61 -3.85 -5.00 16.64
CA TYR A 61 -3.65 -5.91 17.76
C TYR A 61 -3.51 -5.19 19.12
N ARG A 62 -3.59 -3.86 19.15
CA ARG A 62 -3.43 -3.02 20.36
C ARG A 62 -2.11 -3.32 21.10
N ILE A 63 -1.02 -3.34 20.35
CA ILE A 63 0.34 -3.62 20.85
C ILE A 63 1.22 -2.41 20.57
N ALA A 64 2.19 -2.14 21.45
CA ALA A 64 3.19 -1.12 21.24
C ALA A 64 4.02 -1.38 19.95
N PRO A 65 4.29 -0.38 19.10
CA PRO A 65 5.08 -0.55 17.86
C PRO A 65 6.48 -1.16 18.09
N GLU A 66 7.08 -0.88 19.25
CA GLU A 66 8.37 -1.42 19.67
C GLU A 66 8.31 -2.93 19.85
N THR A 67 7.17 -3.45 20.32
CA THR A 67 6.95 -4.89 20.49
C THR A 67 6.81 -5.58 19.14
N VAL A 68 6.09 -4.99 18.18
CA VAL A 68 6.00 -5.52 16.80
C VAL A 68 7.39 -5.56 16.15
N THR A 69 8.21 -4.54 16.40
CA THR A 69 9.59 -4.48 15.92
C THR A 69 10.47 -5.56 16.57
N ALA A 70 10.27 -5.86 17.86
CA ALA A 70 10.95 -6.95 18.54
C ALA A 70 10.55 -8.32 17.97
N VAL A 71 9.27 -8.54 17.67
CA VAL A 71 8.78 -9.77 17.00
C VAL A 71 9.42 -9.92 15.62
N MET A 72 9.42 -8.85 14.81
CA MET A 72 10.04 -8.85 13.48
C MET A 72 11.52 -9.24 13.51
N LYS A 73 12.27 -8.80 14.53
CA LYS A 73 13.69 -9.18 14.70
C LYS A 73 13.86 -10.62 15.18
N ARG A 74 12.95 -11.13 16.00
CA ARG A 74 13.01 -12.50 16.54
C ARG A 74 12.67 -13.54 15.48
N GLU A 75 11.63 -13.27 14.68
CA GLU A 75 11.06 -14.20 13.70
C GLU A 75 11.49 -13.87 12.26
N LYS A 76 12.68 -13.27 12.11
CA LYS A 76 13.15 -12.78 10.81
C LYS A 76 13.15 -13.88 9.75
N ASP A 77 13.72 -15.03 10.05
CA ASP A 77 13.86 -16.13 9.07
C ASP A 77 12.49 -16.66 8.61
N SER A 78 11.54 -16.77 9.53
CA SER A 78 10.15 -17.17 9.25
C SER A 78 9.44 -16.15 8.35
N ILE A 79 9.60 -14.86 8.65
CA ILE A 79 9.01 -13.75 7.88
C ILE A 79 9.61 -13.69 6.48
N ASP A 80 10.94 -13.77 6.38
CA ASP A 80 11.69 -13.72 5.12
C ASP A 80 11.31 -14.92 4.22
N ALA A 81 11.11 -16.10 4.78
CA ALA A 81 10.64 -17.28 4.04
C ALA A 81 9.24 -17.08 3.45
N VAL A 82 8.29 -16.56 4.23
CA VAL A 82 6.92 -16.27 3.77
C VAL A 82 6.91 -15.18 2.70
N GLN A 83 7.71 -14.12 2.88
CA GLN A 83 7.83 -13.05 1.88
C GLN A 83 8.45 -13.56 0.58
N THR A 84 9.47 -14.41 0.66
CA THR A 84 10.10 -15.05 -0.51
C THR A 84 9.11 -15.95 -1.24
N MET A 85 8.36 -16.77 -0.51
CA MET A 85 7.31 -17.62 -1.08
C MET A 85 6.24 -16.78 -1.78
N THR A 86 5.77 -15.71 -1.14
CA THR A 86 4.75 -14.81 -1.67
C THR A 86 5.24 -14.08 -2.92
N ALA A 87 6.50 -13.65 -2.95
CA ALA A 87 7.13 -13.07 -4.14
C ALA A 87 7.16 -14.07 -5.30
N GLY A 88 7.52 -15.34 -5.03
CA GLY A 88 7.48 -16.42 -6.02
C GLY A 88 6.07 -16.68 -6.57
N LEU A 89 5.07 -16.76 -5.71
CA LEU A 89 3.66 -16.93 -6.12
C LEU A 89 3.16 -15.73 -6.94
N THR A 90 3.53 -14.52 -6.56
CA THR A 90 3.17 -13.29 -7.30
C THR A 90 3.81 -13.29 -8.68
N SER A 91 5.08 -13.72 -8.78
CA SER A 91 5.77 -13.87 -10.07
C SER A 91 5.07 -14.89 -10.97
N TYR A 92 4.75 -16.06 -10.42
CA TYR A 92 4.02 -17.10 -11.15
C TYR A 92 2.64 -16.63 -11.61
N ALA A 93 1.86 -15.99 -10.72
CA ALA A 93 0.55 -15.44 -11.05
C ALA A 93 0.64 -14.38 -12.17
N SER A 94 1.67 -13.54 -12.14
CA SER A 94 1.92 -12.55 -13.21
C SER A 94 2.20 -13.22 -14.55
N GLN A 95 3.04 -14.26 -14.57
CA GLN A 95 3.33 -15.04 -15.78
C GLN A 95 2.07 -15.72 -16.33
N ALA A 96 1.27 -16.36 -15.46
CA ALA A 96 0.03 -17.02 -15.86
C ALA A 96 -1.00 -16.03 -16.44
N CYS A 97 -1.08 -14.83 -15.85
CA CYS A 97 -1.90 -13.74 -16.36
C CYS A 97 -1.46 -13.31 -17.76
N LEU A 98 -0.15 -13.12 -17.99
CA LEU A 98 0.40 -12.79 -19.31
C LEU A 98 0.09 -13.86 -20.35
N MET A 99 0.23 -15.14 -20.01
CA MET A 99 -0.14 -16.25 -20.90
C MET A 99 -1.62 -16.20 -21.28
N THR A 100 -2.49 -15.90 -20.32
CA THR A 100 -3.93 -15.76 -20.57
C THR A 100 -4.23 -14.57 -21.50
N ILE A 101 -3.50 -13.46 -21.34
CA ILE A 101 -3.63 -12.30 -22.24
C ILE A 101 -3.21 -12.67 -23.66
N ILE A 102 -2.08 -13.39 -23.83
CA ILE A 102 -1.61 -13.86 -25.14
C ILE A 102 -2.65 -14.78 -25.80
N ASP A 103 -3.21 -15.72 -25.04
CA ASP A 103 -4.24 -16.62 -25.55
C ASP A 103 -5.50 -15.88 -26.01
N LYS A 104 -5.95 -14.90 -25.23
CA LYS A 104 -7.10 -14.05 -25.59
C LYS A 104 -6.81 -13.17 -26.81
N LEU A 105 -5.57 -12.70 -26.96
CA LEU A 105 -5.15 -11.93 -28.11
C LEU A 105 -5.17 -12.79 -29.39
N HIS A 106 -4.66 -14.03 -29.33
CA HIS A 106 -4.69 -14.95 -30.47
C HIS A 106 -6.10 -15.38 -30.87
N LYS A 107 -7.04 -15.42 -29.92
CA LYS A 107 -8.45 -15.77 -30.17
C LYS A 107 -9.34 -14.58 -30.53
N ASP A 108 -8.77 -13.36 -30.61
CA ASP A 108 -9.51 -12.11 -30.83
C ASP A 108 -10.64 -11.88 -29.79
N GLU A 109 -10.44 -12.36 -28.55
CA GLU A 109 -11.39 -12.23 -27.44
C GLU A 109 -11.17 -10.96 -26.61
N MET A 110 -10.20 -10.12 -26.99
CA MET A 110 -9.91 -8.86 -26.30
C MET A 110 -10.79 -7.72 -26.84
N PRO A 111 -11.52 -6.99 -25.98
CA PRO A 111 -12.29 -5.85 -26.43
C PRO A 111 -11.41 -4.77 -27.07
N ALA A 112 -11.85 -4.22 -28.21
CA ALA A 112 -11.08 -3.24 -28.98
C ALA A 112 -10.69 -1.98 -28.18
N GLY A 113 -11.49 -1.58 -27.19
CA GLY A 113 -11.18 -0.44 -26.30
C GLY A 113 -10.12 -0.74 -25.24
N VAL A 114 -9.90 -2.01 -24.88
CA VAL A 114 -8.97 -2.44 -23.83
C VAL A 114 -7.59 -2.75 -24.41
N LEU A 115 -7.53 -3.17 -25.67
CA LEU A 115 -6.31 -3.59 -26.36
C LEU A 115 -5.22 -2.49 -26.38
N PRO A 116 -5.52 -1.22 -26.70
CA PRO A 116 -4.53 -0.13 -26.63
C PRO A 116 -4.04 0.14 -25.21
N ILE A 117 -4.89 -0.04 -24.21
CA ILE A 117 -4.56 0.16 -22.78
C ILE A 117 -3.60 -0.94 -22.31
N CYS A 118 -3.93 -2.21 -22.58
CA CYS A 118 -3.07 -3.35 -22.27
C CYS A 118 -1.73 -3.23 -22.98
N PHE A 119 -1.72 -2.88 -24.28
CA PHE A 119 -0.50 -2.65 -25.03
C PHE A 119 0.36 -1.54 -24.40
N GLY A 120 -0.24 -0.39 -24.06
CA GLY A 120 0.46 0.71 -23.43
C GLY A 120 1.12 0.31 -22.11
N ILE A 121 0.39 -0.39 -21.23
CA ILE A 121 0.92 -0.86 -19.94
C ILE A 121 2.08 -1.85 -20.15
N LEU A 122 1.91 -2.86 -21.02
CA LEU A 122 2.95 -3.86 -21.27
C LEU A 122 4.21 -3.24 -21.87
N ARG A 123 4.03 -2.32 -22.82
CA ARG A 123 5.14 -1.59 -23.46
C ARG A 123 5.88 -0.71 -22.46
N ASP A 124 5.15 -0.07 -21.54
CA ASP A 124 5.74 0.77 -20.50
C ASP A 124 6.58 -0.06 -19.51
N LYS A 125 6.09 -1.23 -19.11
CA LYS A 125 6.83 -2.16 -18.24
C LYS A 125 8.04 -2.77 -18.93
N GLU A 126 7.93 -3.18 -20.19
CA GLU A 126 9.06 -3.67 -20.99
C GLU A 126 10.17 -2.60 -21.07
N ARG A 127 9.80 -1.34 -21.31
CA ARG A 127 10.76 -0.22 -21.32
C ARG A 127 11.45 -0.06 -19.97
N ALA A 128 10.69 -0.11 -18.88
CA ALA A 128 11.24 -0.03 -17.53
C ALA A 128 12.21 -1.20 -17.24
N ASP A 129 11.86 -2.43 -17.64
CA ASP A 129 12.71 -3.62 -17.48
C ASP A 129 14.01 -3.52 -18.30
N LEU A 130 13.95 -2.92 -19.49
CA LEU A 130 15.10 -2.63 -20.34
C LEU A 130 15.92 -1.41 -19.87
N GLY A 131 15.54 -0.77 -18.75
CA GLY A 131 16.19 0.43 -18.23
C GLY A 131 16.02 1.66 -19.12
N GLN A 132 15.05 1.63 -20.04
CA GLN A 132 14.73 2.76 -20.90
C GLN A 132 13.91 3.79 -20.12
N ALA A 133 14.17 5.08 -20.36
CA ALA A 133 13.43 6.16 -19.71
C ALA A 133 11.94 6.07 -20.07
N THR A 134 11.11 5.83 -19.06
CA THR A 134 9.65 5.90 -19.13
C THR A 134 9.26 7.33 -19.52
N GLN A 135 8.67 7.52 -20.69
CA GLN A 135 8.15 8.83 -21.07
C GLN A 135 6.77 9.00 -20.44
N THR A 136 6.68 9.82 -19.39
CA THR A 136 5.41 10.30 -18.86
C THR A 136 4.79 11.26 -19.87
N ILE A 137 3.86 10.78 -20.69
CA ILE A 137 3.05 11.66 -21.54
C ILE A 137 1.92 12.21 -20.68
N GLU A 138 2.13 13.37 -20.07
CA GLU A 138 1.06 14.11 -19.41
C GLU A 138 0.13 14.69 -20.47
N VAL A 139 -0.98 14.00 -20.75
CA VAL A 139 -2.08 14.59 -21.52
C VAL A 139 -2.82 15.56 -20.61
N ARG A 140 -2.34 16.81 -20.54
CA ARG A 140 -3.13 17.93 -20.01
C ARG A 140 -4.29 18.17 -20.96
N LYS A 141 -5.44 17.53 -20.69
CA LYS A 141 -6.71 18.00 -21.22
C LYS A 141 -7.05 19.32 -20.51
N THR A 142 -6.75 20.45 -21.15
CA THR A 142 -7.40 21.73 -20.83
C THR A 142 -8.85 21.64 -21.28
N LEU A 143 -9.71 21.09 -20.42
CA LEU A 143 -11.16 21.19 -20.59
C LEU A 143 -11.58 22.60 -20.16
N SER A 144 -12.35 23.28 -21.00
CA SER A 144 -12.97 24.54 -20.60
C SER A 144 -14.12 24.27 -19.62
N ILE A 145 -14.51 25.27 -18.83
CA ILE A 145 -15.66 25.16 -17.92
C ILE A 145 -16.95 24.82 -18.69
N GLU A 146 -17.03 25.24 -19.95
CA GLU A 146 -18.17 25.00 -20.83
C GLU A 146 -18.24 23.52 -21.24
N ASP A 147 -17.11 22.89 -21.59
CA ASP A 147 -17.04 21.46 -21.91
C ASP A 147 -17.49 20.60 -20.72
N VAL A 148 -17.04 20.96 -19.51
CA VAL A 148 -17.42 20.26 -18.27
C VAL A 148 -18.91 20.43 -17.95
N ARG A 149 -19.51 21.59 -18.26
CA ARG A 149 -20.95 21.83 -18.06
C ARG A 149 -21.79 20.97 -19.01
N VAL A 150 -21.39 20.87 -20.27
CA VAL A 150 -22.10 20.04 -21.25
C VAL A 150 -22.02 18.56 -20.87
N GLU A 151 -20.86 18.06 -20.47
CA GLU A 151 -20.71 16.67 -19.99
C GLU A 151 -21.57 16.39 -18.74
N LEU A 152 -21.61 17.32 -17.78
CA LEU A 152 -22.46 17.20 -16.58
C LEU A 152 -23.95 17.24 -16.89
N GLU A 153 -24.39 18.05 -17.85
CA GLU A 153 -25.79 18.07 -18.29
C GLU A 153 -26.18 16.78 -19.03
N GLN A 154 -25.25 16.20 -19.78
CA GLN A 154 -25.45 14.94 -20.47
C GLN A 154 -25.59 13.78 -19.47
N MET A 155 -24.74 13.74 -18.44
CA MET A 155 -24.85 12.74 -17.36
C MET A 155 -26.14 12.89 -16.54
N LYS A 156 -26.64 14.12 -16.35
CA LYS A 156 -27.93 14.37 -15.68
C LYS A 156 -29.14 13.92 -16.50
N ARG A 157 -29.05 13.92 -17.83
CA ARG A 157 -30.14 13.43 -18.70
C ARG A 157 -30.26 11.91 -18.72
N GLU A 158 -29.19 11.19 -18.45
CA GLU A 158 -29.17 9.72 -18.38
C GLU A 158 -29.50 9.18 -16.98
N ALA A 159 -29.70 10.04 -15.99
CA ALA A 159 -30.21 9.63 -14.69
C ALA A 159 -31.68 9.21 -14.84
N ILE A 160 -31.91 7.90 -14.88
CA ILE A 160 -33.24 7.30 -14.76
C ILE A 160 -33.77 7.67 -13.37
N ASP A 161 -34.82 8.49 -13.30
CA ASP A 161 -35.58 8.70 -12.07
C ASP A 161 -36.22 7.35 -11.68
N VAL A 162 -35.64 6.70 -10.69
CA VAL A 162 -36.27 5.57 -10.01
C VAL A 162 -37.15 6.18 -8.93
N ASP A 163 -38.44 6.31 -9.23
CA ASP A 163 -39.46 6.59 -8.22
C ASP A 163 -39.38 5.48 -7.15
N VAL A 164 -38.88 5.85 -5.97
CA VAL A 164 -38.91 5.00 -4.79
C VAL A 164 -40.31 5.13 -4.21
N GLU A 165 -41.22 4.23 -4.58
CA GLU A 165 -42.45 4.02 -3.84
C GLU A 165 -42.11 3.41 -2.48
N ASP A 166 -42.31 4.19 -1.42
CA ASP A 166 -42.19 3.75 -0.03
C ASP A 166 -43.22 2.63 0.26
N LEU A 167 -42.72 1.43 0.56
CA LEU A 167 -43.46 0.29 1.13
C LEU A 167 -43.10 0.09 2.60
#